data_AF-A0A7V1ULI7-F1
#
_entry.id   AF-A0A7V1ULI7-F1
#
_cell.length_a   1.000
_cell.length_b   1.000
_cell.length_c   1.000
_cell.angle_alpha   90.00
_cell.angle_beta   90.00
_cell.angle_gamma   90.00
#
_symmetry.space_group_name_H-M   'P 1'
#
loop_
_entity.id
_entity.type
_entity.pdbx_description
1 polymer ?
#
loop_
_entity_poly.entity_id
_entity_poly.type
_entity_poly.pdbx_seq_one_letter_code
_entity_poly.pdbx_strand_id
1 'polypeptide(L)'
;MKNKISLLVLALAVLAVAPQANADAFLLTNGGPSVTQNYSGSGSFSGATGSATFVLVGNQLTVTITNTSSMGNVSISGLGFNSTPDVTWSIASQSGAISGWGVQGSGMGNFEVGIGNAGSCNTAGTLCNGESGSITFNLTNFSGNLTIDASSLHLQTNIGSIKPNGTTTTVPEPATLFLMGTGLLGAGRIIRKRIQK
;
A
#
# COMPACT_ATOMS: atom_id res chain seq x y z
N MET A 1 7.63 9.57 -64.78
CA MET A 1 8.07 10.37 -63.62
C MET A 1 7.00 10.32 -62.53
N LYS A 2 7.45 10.15 -61.28
CA LYS A 2 6.73 10.25 -60.00
C LYS A 2 6.17 8.95 -59.40
N ASN A 3 7.08 8.25 -58.72
CA ASN A 3 6.85 7.39 -57.57
C ASN A 3 5.93 8.09 -56.56
N LYS A 4 4.95 7.37 -56.00
CA LYS A 4 4.37 7.70 -54.71
C LYS A 4 4.30 6.45 -53.84
N ILE A 5 5.30 6.36 -52.97
CA ILE A 5 5.40 5.47 -51.82
C ILE A 5 4.21 5.79 -50.91
N SER A 6 3.31 4.82 -50.69
CA SER A 6 2.27 4.93 -49.67
C SER A 6 2.89 4.53 -48.33
N LEU A 7 3.14 5.52 -47.48
CA LEU A 7 3.71 5.35 -46.15
C LEU A 7 2.61 4.82 -45.22
N LEU A 8 2.74 3.56 -44.81
CA LEU A 8 1.91 2.98 -43.76
C LEU A 8 2.37 3.56 -42.41
N VAL A 9 1.64 4.53 -41.87
CA VAL A 9 1.86 5.01 -40.50
C VAL A 9 1.09 4.09 -39.56
N LEU A 10 1.76 3.09 -39.00
CA LEU A 10 1.24 2.32 -37.87
C LEU A 10 1.50 3.13 -36.60
N ALA A 11 0.55 3.98 -36.22
CA ALA A 11 0.59 4.69 -34.94
C ALA A 11 0.38 3.68 -33.81
N LEU A 12 1.46 3.25 -33.17
CA LEU A 12 1.41 2.46 -31.95
C LEU A 12 1.01 3.41 -30.81
N ALA A 13 -0.29 3.50 -30.53
CA ALA A 13 -0.79 4.17 -29.34
C ALA A 13 -0.34 3.35 -28.12
N VAL A 14 0.79 3.74 -27.53
CA VAL A 14 1.21 3.24 -26.22
C VAL A 14 0.24 3.86 -25.21
N LEU A 15 -0.81 3.12 -24.84
CA LEU A 15 -1.53 3.40 -23.61
C LEU A 15 -0.51 3.24 -22.48
N ALA A 16 -0.02 4.34 -21.97
CA ALA A 16 0.69 4.37 -20.70
C ALA A 16 -0.32 4.00 -19.60
N VAL A 17 -0.53 2.70 -19.40
CA VAL A 17 -1.09 2.20 -18.16
C VAL A 17 -0.01 2.48 -17.14
N ALA A 18 -0.16 3.56 -16.37
CA ALA A 18 0.68 3.79 -15.20
C ALA A 18 0.55 2.52 -14.33
N PRO A 19 1.65 1.78 -14.08
CA PRO A 19 1.56 0.65 -13.17
C PRO A 19 1.23 1.21 -11.79
N GLN A 20 -0.01 1.01 -11.34
CA GLN A 20 -0.35 1.18 -9.94
C GLN A 20 0.29 0.01 -9.20
N ALA A 21 1.54 0.19 -8.77
CA ALA A 21 2.21 -0.76 -7.91
C ALA A 21 1.39 -0.84 -6.62
N ASN A 22 0.83 -2.01 -6.33
CA ASN A 22 0.23 -2.26 -5.02
C ASN A 22 1.35 -2.19 -3.98
N ALA A 23 1.03 -1.68 -2.79
CA ALA A 23 1.97 -1.71 -1.68
C ALA A 23 2.34 -3.17 -1.37
N ASP A 24 3.64 -3.45 -1.27
CA ASP A 24 4.15 -4.75 -0.86
C ASP A 24 4.01 -4.88 0.68
N ALA A 25 3.97 -6.13 1.16
CA ALA A 25 3.91 -6.39 2.60
C ALA A 25 5.15 -5.80 3.30
N PHE A 26 5.00 -5.39 4.56
CA PHE A 26 6.11 -4.82 5.33
C PHE A 26 6.30 -5.50 6.68
N LEU A 27 7.55 -5.65 7.09
CA LEU A 27 7.94 -6.31 8.32
C LEU A 27 8.04 -5.32 9.47
N LEU A 28 7.34 -5.60 10.56
CA LEU A 28 7.52 -4.97 11.86
C LEU A 28 8.43 -5.85 12.70
N THR A 29 9.63 -5.34 13.01
CA THR A 29 10.55 -6.01 13.92
C THR A 29 10.18 -5.69 15.37
N ASN A 30 10.10 -6.70 16.23
CA ASN A 30 9.73 -6.51 17.63
C ASN A 30 10.78 -5.70 18.39
N GLY A 31 10.37 -4.59 19.01
CA GLY A 31 11.29 -3.63 19.62
C GLY A 31 12.16 -2.88 18.59
N GLY A 32 11.81 -2.99 17.30
CA GLY A 32 12.50 -2.32 16.20
C GLY A 32 11.93 -0.93 15.88
N PRO A 33 12.35 -0.32 14.75
CA PRO A 33 11.85 0.98 14.33
C PRO A 33 10.38 0.92 13.90
N SER A 34 9.72 2.09 13.91
CA SER A 34 8.38 2.25 13.38
C SER A 34 8.37 2.18 11.85
N VAL A 35 7.26 1.73 11.27
CA VAL A 35 7.02 1.79 9.82
C VAL A 35 5.81 2.69 9.55
N THR A 36 5.94 3.65 8.63
CA THR A 36 4.88 4.59 8.28
C THR A 36 4.39 4.36 6.86
N GLN A 37 3.08 4.15 6.72
CA GLN A 37 2.39 4.06 5.45
C GLN A 37 1.65 5.37 5.18
N ASN A 38 1.80 5.89 3.97
CA ASN A 38 1.14 7.11 3.51
C ASN A 38 -0.01 6.76 2.58
N TYR A 39 -1.06 7.57 2.61
CA TYR A 39 -2.30 7.37 1.86
C TYR A 39 -2.59 8.64 1.07
N SER A 40 -3.01 8.47 -0.19
CA SER A 40 -3.48 9.57 -1.03
C SER A 40 -4.69 9.13 -1.83
N GLY A 41 -5.72 10.00 -1.85
CA GLY A 41 -6.85 9.87 -2.75
C GLY A 41 -6.45 10.16 -4.19
N SER A 42 -7.26 9.68 -5.14
CA SER A 42 -7.02 9.84 -6.57
C SER A 42 -8.18 10.59 -7.24
N GLY A 43 -7.94 11.09 -8.45
CA GLY A 43 -8.94 11.83 -9.23
C GLY A 43 -9.46 13.07 -8.49
N SER A 44 -10.78 13.16 -8.32
CA SER A 44 -11.45 14.26 -7.62
C SER A 44 -11.10 14.36 -6.13
N PHE A 45 -10.37 13.38 -5.58
CA PHE A 45 -9.97 13.32 -4.17
C PHE A 45 -8.46 13.48 -3.96
N SER A 46 -7.74 14.10 -4.89
CA SER A 46 -6.26 14.21 -4.86
C SER A 46 -5.68 14.97 -3.66
N GLY A 47 -6.48 15.74 -2.93
CA GLY A 47 -6.08 16.40 -1.68
C GLY A 47 -6.46 15.64 -0.40
N ALA A 48 -7.08 14.46 -0.51
CA ALA A 48 -7.35 13.57 0.62
C ALA A 48 -6.08 12.78 0.94
N THR A 49 -5.45 13.04 2.08
CA THR A 49 -4.22 12.38 2.48
C THR A 49 -4.26 11.96 3.94
N GLY A 50 -3.46 10.94 4.27
CA GLY A 50 -3.32 10.47 5.63
C GLY A 50 -2.06 9.63 5.79
N SER A 51 -1.78 9.25 7.03
CA SER A 51 -0.67 8.36 7.36
C SER A 51 -1.02 7.43 8.51
N ALA A 52 -0.51 6.21 8.49
CA ALA A 52 -0.58 5.26 9.59
C ALA A 52 0.84 4.80 9.95
N THR A 53 1.23 4.99 11.21
CA THR A 53 2.55 4.59 11.73
C THR A 53 2.40 3.44 12.70
N PHE A 54 3.09 2.35 12.41
CA PHE A 54 3.04 1.07 13.11
C PHE A 54 4.28 0.88 13.97
N VAL A 55 4.08 0.48 15.22
CA VAL A 55 5.14 0.17 16.19
C VAL A 55 4.80 -1.12 16.91
N LEU A 56 5.72 -2.09 16.90
CA LEU A 56 5.57 -3.37 17.58
C LEU A 56 6.57 -3.47 18.74
N VAL A 57 6.08 -3.56 19.98
CA VAL A 57 6.91 -3.73 21.17
C VAL A 57 6.33 -4.82 22.08
N GLY A 58 7.08 -5.90 22.26
CA GLY A 58 6.62 -7.08 22.97
C GLY A 58 5.39 -7.68 22.28
N ASN A 59 4.28 -7.73 23.02
CA ASN A 59 2.99 -8.19 22.54
C ASN A 59 2.03 -7.02 22.21
N GLN A 60 2.52 -5.79 22.10
CA GLN A 60 1.70 -4.63 21.78
C GLN A 60 2.02 -4.08 20.39
N LEU A 61 0.99 -3.99 19.56
CA LEU A 61 1.03 -3.28 18.28
C LEU A 61 0.33 -1.93 18.45
N THR A 62 1.06 -0.84 18.33
CA THR A 62 0.48 0.51 18.34
C THR A 62 0.44 1.05 16.93
N VAL A 63 -0.73 1.54 16.51
CA VAL A 63 -0.93 2.22 15.23
C VAL A 63 -1.38 3.64 15.51
N THR A 64 -0.60 4.60 15.03
CA THR A 64 -0.94 6.02 15.08
C THR A 64 -1.40 6.48 13.71
N ILE A 65 -2.63 6.96 13.62
CA ILE A 65 -3.25 7.42 12.39
C ILE A 65 -3.32 8.94 12.45
N THR A 66 -2.98 9.60 11.34
CA THR A 66 -3.11 11.05 11.19
C THR A 66 -3.81 11.35 9.88
N ASN A 67 -4.84 12.20 9.95
CA ASN A 67 -5.48 12.75 8.77
C ASN A 67 -4.72 14.01 8.34
N THR A 68 -3.97 13.92 7.26
CA THR A 68 -3.16 15.04 6.74
C THR A 68 -3.84 15.76 5.58
N SER A 69 -5.11 15.43 5.30
CA SER A 69 -5.86 15.94 4.16
C SER A 69 -5.86 17.46 4.11
N SER A 70 -5.66 18.01 2.92
CA SER A 70 -5.91 19.42 2.63
C SER A 70 -7.31 19.65 2.05
N MET A 71 -8.02 18.58 1.70
CA MET A 71 -9.42 18.64 1.26
C MET A 71 -10.36 18.78 2.46
N GLY A 72 -11.23 19.78 2.41
CA GLY A 72 -12.22 19.99 3.45
C GLY A 72 -13.15 18.79 3.63
N ASN A 73 -13.49 18.51 4.89
CA ASN A 73 -14.46 17.49 5.27
C ASN A 73 -14.08 16.05 4.90
N VAL A 74 -12.78 15.74 4.74
CA VAL A 74 -12.30 14.36 4.66
C VAL A 74 -12.08 13.87 6.07
N SER A 75 -12.71 12.76 6.43
CA SER A 75 -12.60 12.16 7.75
C SER A 75 -12.10 10.72 7.65
N ILE A 76 -11.32 10.27 8.63
CA ILE A 76 -10.93 8.86 8.77
C ILE A 76 -11.74 8.26 9.91
N SER A 77 -12.39 7.13 9.66
CA SER A 77 -13.29 6.48 10.60
C SER A 77 -12.92 5.03 10.92
N GLY A 78 -11.90 4.47 10.25
CA GLY A 78 -11.50 3.09 10.50
C GLY A 78 -10.15 2.73 9.88
N LEU A 79 -9.64 1.58 10.32
CA LEU A 79 -8.40 0.95 9.88
C LEU A 79 -8.65 -0.55 9.75
N GLY A 80 -8.25 -1.13 8.63
CA GLY A 80 -8.30 -2.57 8.38
C GLY A 80 -6.98 -3.11 7.83
N PHE A 81 -6.53 -4.28 8.27
CA PHE A 81 -5.39 -5.02 7.71
C PHE A 81 -5.33 -6.48 8.17
N ASN A 82 -4.56 -7.29 7.44
CA ASN A 82 -4.14 -8.63 7.80
C ASN A 82 -2.66 -8.64 8.20
N SER A 83 -2.26 -9.70 8.90
CA SER A 83 -0.87 -9.92 9.29
C SER A 83 -0.43 -11.35 9.01
N THR A 84 0.89 -11.56 9.01
CA THR A 84 1.51 -12.88 9.07
C THR A 84 2.55 -12.89 10.19
N PRO A 85 2.47 -13.81 11.15
CA PRO A 85 1.40 -14.81 11.32
C PRO A 85 0.04 -14.17 11.60
N ASP A 86 -1.02 -14.95 11.45
CA ASP A 86 -2.33 -14.61 11.99
C ASP A 86 -2.25 -14.60 13.51
N VAL A 87 -2.76 -13.53 14.13
CA VAL A 87 -2.68 -13.32 15.57
C VAL A 87 -4.06 -12.97 16.12
N THR A 88 -4.40 -13.53 17.27
CA THR A 88 -5.56 -13.09 18.04
C THR A 88 -5.20 -11.80 18.78
N TRP A 89 -6.09 -10.83 18.78
CA TRP A 89 -5.85 -9.52 19.37
C TRP A 89 -7.07 -8.96 20.08
N SER A 90 -6.84 -7.96 20.93
CA SER A 90 -7.88 -7.11 21.50
C SER A 90 -7.40 -5.66 21.53
N ILE A 91 -8.33 -4.72 21.63
CA ILE A 91 -7.98 -3.31 21.85
C ILE A 91 -7.51 -3.16 23.29
N ALA A 92 -6.27 -2.73 23.49
CA ALA A 92 -5.68 -2.45 24.79
C ALA A 92 -5.99 -1.01 25.25
N SER A 93 -5.80 -0.05 24.35
CA SER A 93 -6.03 1.37 24.64
C SER A 93 -6.24 2.18 23.38
N GLN A 94 -6.80 3.38 23.55
CA GLN A 94 -7.03 4.37 22.50
C GLN A 94 -6.72 5.77 23.03
N SER A 95 -6.24 6.64 22.16
CA SER A 95 -5.99 8.04 22.49
C SER A 95 -6.27 8.98 21.30
N GLY A 96 -6.44 10.26 21.60
CA GLY A 96 -6.76 11.29 20.60
C GLY A 96 -8.16 11.13 20.01
N ALA A 97 -8.32 11.52 18.74
CA ALA A 97 -9.61 11.51 18.04
C ALA A 97 -10.19 10.09 17.80
N ILE A 98 -9.39 9.04 18.02
CA ILE A 98 -9.77 7.62 17.84
C ILE A 98 -10.50 7.04 19.07
N SER A 99 -10.61 7.79 20.17
CA SER A 99 -11.32 7.33 21.36
C SER A 99 -12.75 6.89 21.03
N GLY A 100 -13.05 5.61 21.25
CA GLY A 100 -14.36 5.01 20.98
C GLY A 100 -14.42 4.14 19.73
N TRP A 101 -13.31 3.90 19.02
CA TRP A 101 -13.29 2.91 17.93
C TRP A 101 -13.57 1.51 18.48
N GLY A 102 -14.47 0.78 17.83
CA GLY A 102 -14.78 -0.61 18.15
C GLY A 102 -14.19 -1.57 17.14
N VAL A 103 -14.11 -2.85 17.50
CA VAL A 103 -13.89 -3.93 16.53
C VAL A 103 -15.05 -3.92 15.53
N GLN A 104 -14.73 -3.93 14.24
CA GLN A 104 -15.73 -4.06 13.18
C GLN A 104 -15.63 -5.47 12.57
N GLY A 105 -16.70 -5.90 11.91
CA GLY A 105 -16.78 -7.19 11.22
C GLY A 105 -17.09 -7.05 9.73
N SER A 106 -16.71 -5.91 9.14
CA SER A 106 -17.09 -5.55 7.76
C SER A 106 -16.19 -6.18 6.69
N GLY A 107 -15.22 -7.01 7.06
CA GLY A 107 -14.40 -7.79 6.11
C GLY A 107 -13.22 -7.00 5.55
N MET A 108 -12.73 -6.02 6.30
CA MET A 108 -11.58 -5.20 5.94
C MET A 108 -10.24 -5.85 6.31
N GLY A 109 -10.26 -6.88 7.17
CA GLY A 109 -9.09 -7.67 7.55
C GLY A 109 -9.26 -8.37 8.90
N ASN A 110 -8.23 -9.08 9.33
CA ASN A 110 -8.16 -9.71 10.64
C ASN A 110 -8.10 -8.66 11.75
N PHE A 111 -7.38 -7.56 11.51
CA PHE A 111 -7.47 -6.35 12.30
C PHE A 111 -8.46 -5.42 11.64
N GLU A 112 -9.56 -5.12 12.34
CA GLU A 112 -10.56 -4.23 11.82
C GLU A 112 -11.18 -3.42 12.95
N VAL A 113 -10.90 -2.11 12.92
CA VAL A 113 -11.34 -1.18 13.95
C VAL A 113 -11.85 0.11 13.33
N GLY A 114 -12.83 0.72 13.97
CA GLY A 114 -13.39 1.97 13.50
C GLY A 114 -14.67 2.35 14.23
N ILE A 115 -15.33 3.38 13.72
CA ILE A 115 -16.73 3.66 14.00
C ILE A 115 -17.55 3.24 12.78
N GLY A 116 -18.65 2.51 12.99
CA GLY A 116 -19.40 1.86 11.92
C GLY A 116 -20.04 2.81 10.89
N ASN A 117 -19.95 4.13 11.08
CA ASN A 117 -20.42 5.10 10.09
C ASN A 117 -19.37 6.20 9.89
N ALA A 118 -18.79 6.26 8.68
CA ALA A 118 -17.85 7.28 8.28
C ALA A 118 -18.58 8.61 8.07
N GLY A 119 -18.83 9.33 9.17
CA GLY A 119 -19.46 10.64 9.11
C GLY A 119 -18.51 11.74 8.63
N SER A 120 -19.01 12.96 8.50
CA SER A 120 -18.20 14.16 8.23
C SER A 120 -17.27 14.49 9.40
N CYS A 121 -16.46 15.53 9.24
CA CYS A 121 -15.55 16.06 10.27
C CYS A 121 -16.25 16.67 11.52
N ASN A 122 -17.44 16.20 11.89
CA ASN A 122 -18.19 16.58 13.08
C ASN A 122 -18.79 15.36 13.81
N THR A 123 -18.49 14.15 13.33
CA THR A 123 -18.97 12.91 13.92
C THR A 123 -18.00 12.45 14.99
N ALA A 124 -18.51 12.16 16.19
CA ALA A 124 -17.67 11.69 17.29
C ALA A 124 -16.89 10.44 16.88
N GLY A 125 -15.58 10.44 17.13
CA GLY A 125 -14.68 9.35 16.80
C GLY A 125 -14.16 9.37 15.35
N THR A 126 -14.47 10.36 14.51
CA THR A 126 -13.74 10.52 13.24
C THR A 126 -12.49 11.36 13.45
N LEU A 127 -11.41 11.04 12.72
CA LEU A 127 -10.25 11.94 12.61
C LEU A 127 -10.51 12.95 11.50
N CYS A 128 -10.65 14.20 11.88
CA CYS A 128 -10.76 15.34 10.97
C CYS A 128 -9.38 15.78 10.48
N ASN A 129 -9.35 16.67 9.48
CA ASN A 129 -8.11 17.23 8.96
C ASN A 129 -7.21 17.79 10.07
N GLY A 130 -5.96 17.35 10.11
CA GLY A 130 -4.97 17.75 11.10
C GLY A 130 -5.03 16.99 12.43
N GLU A 131 -6.03 16.11 12.61
CA GLU A 131 -6.16 15.31 13.82
C GLU A 131 -5.39 14.00 13.72
N SER A 132 -4.96 13.53 14.89
CA SER A 132 -4.30 12.24 15.08
C SER A 132 -4.94 11.48 16.23
N GLY A 133 -4.75 10.17 16.20
CA GLY A 133 -5.10 9.28 17.28
C GLY A 133 -4.30 8.00 17.20
N SER A 134 -4.21 7.30 18.31
CA SER A 134 -3.52 6.02 18.38
C SER A 134 -4.44 4.95 18.92
N ILE A 135 -4.29 3.74 18.37
CA ILE A 135 -4.86 2.53 18.92
C ILE A 135 -3.73 1.56 19.23
N THR A 136 -3.77 0.98 20.43
CA THR A 136 -2.84 -0.07 20.83
C THR A 136 -3.61 -1.37 20.93
N PHE A 137 -3.14 -2.38 20.20
CA PHE A 137 -3.64 -3.73 20.23
C PHE A 137 -2.77 -4.58 21.16
N ASN A 138 -3.41 -5.40 21.99
CA ASN A 138 -2.74 -6.48 22.70
C ASN A 138 -2.81 -7.76 21.85
N LEU A 139 -1.65 -8.31 21.50
CA LEU A 139 -1.50 -9.54 20.72
C LEU A 139 -1.41 -10.73 21.68
N THR A 140 -2.28 -11.72 21.51
CA THR A 140 -2.38 -12.87 22.41
C THR A 140 -1.41 -13.97 22.01
N ASN A 141 -0.64 -14.48 22.97
CA ASN A 141 0.36 -15.55 22.75
C ASN A 141 1.36 -15.26 21.62
N PHE A 142 1.62 -13.98 21.35
CA PHE A 142 2.50 -13.56 20.27
C PHE A 142 3.90 -13.23 20.79
N SER A 143 4.91 -13.66 20.04
CA SER A 143 6.31 -13.27 20.21
C SER A 143 6.99 -13.22 18.86
N GLY A 144 7.95 -12.31 18.68
CA GLY A 144 8.69 -12.15 17.42
C GLY A 144 8.11 -11.06 16.53
N ASN A 145 8.38 -11.16 15.23
CA ASN A 145 8.07 -10.13 14.24
C ASN A 145 6.68 -10.32 13.62
N LEU A 146 6.12 -9.25 13.08
CA LEU A 146 4.82 -9.25 12.43
C LEU A 146 4.94 -8.65 11.02
N THR A 147 4.55 -9.40 9.99
CA THR A 147 4.43 -8.86 8.64
C THR A 147 3.02 -8.34 8.44
N ILE A 148 2.85 -7.10 8.00
CA ILE A 148 1.55 -6.53 7.65
C ILE A 148 1.34 -6.68 6.14
N ASP A 149 0.22 -7.27 5.75
CA ASP A 149 -0.17 -7.38 4.34
C ASP A 149 -0.74 -6.05 3.85
N ALA A 150 0.08 -5.28 3.15
CA ALA A 150 -0.30 -3.96 2.66
C ALA A 150 -1.40 -4.01 1.58
N SER A 151 -1.67 -5.17 0.96
CA SER A 151 -2.78 -5.33 0.02
C SER A 151 -4.14 -5.29 0.70
N SER A 152 -4.18 -5.74 1.95
CA SER A 152 -5.34 -5.67 2.86
C SER A 152 -5.38 -4.40 3.69
N LEU A 153 -4.25 -3.70 3.84
CA LEU A 153 -4.19 -2.46 4.62
C LEU A 153 -5.00 -1.35 3.95
N HIS A 154 -5.86 -0.70 4.72
CA HIS A 154 -6.59 0.48 4.27
C HIS A 154 -7.16 1.32 5.41
N LEU A 155 -7.43 2.58 5.10
CA LEU A 155 -8.17 3.50 5.94
C LEU A 155 -9.59 3.64 5.40
N GLN A 156 -10.57 3.55 6.30
CA GLN A 156 -11.95 3.89 5.94
C GLN A 156 -12.14 5.39 6.10
N THR A 157 -12.70 6.02 5.07
CA THR A 157 -13.01 7.44 5.06
C THR A 157 -14.43 7.69 4.57
N ASN A 158 -14.94 8.89 4.78
CA ASN A 158 -16.24 9.30 4.25
C ASN A 158 -16.29 9.42 2.71
N ILE A 159 -15.14 9.38 2.04
CA ILE A 159 -15.03 9.36 0.57
C ILE A 159 -14.73 7.95 0.02
N GLY A 160 -14.69 6.93 0.89
CA GLY A 160 -14.43 5.54 0.53
C GLY A 160 -13.25 4.93 1.27
N SER A 161 -12.88 3.70 0.90
CA SER A 161 -11.69 3.02 1.42
C SER A 161 -10.46 3.45 0.64
N ILE A 162 -9.39 3.86 1.33
CA ILE A 162 -8.13 4.31 0.75
C ILE A 162 -7.02 3.34 1.14
N LYS A 163 -6.30 2.82 0.14
CA LYS A 163 -5.14 1.95 0.33
C LYS A 163 -3.84 2.76 0.45
N PRO A 164 -2.78 2.21 1.07
CA PRO A 164 -1.47 2.84 1.09
C PRO A 164 -0.97 3.12 -0.32
N ASN A 165 -0.22 4.20 -0.45
CA ASN A 165 0.57 4.47 -1.63
C ASN A 165 1.56 3.32 -1.81
N GLY A 166 1.63 2.75 -3.01
CA GLY A 166 2.58 1.68 -3.32
C GLY A 166 4.01 2.10 -2.98
N THR A 167 4.76 1.20 -2.35
CA THR A 167 6.22 1.35 -2.25
C THR A 167 6.79 1.20 -3.65
N THR A 168 7.31 2.26 -4.24
CA THR A 168 8.07 2.18 -5.49
C THR A 168 9.44 1.56 -5.22
N THR A 169 9.47 0.30 -4.78
CA THR A 169 10.65 -0.52 -5.06
C THR A 169 10.54 -0.81 -6.55
N THR A 170 11.30 -0.07 -7.37
CA THR A 170 11.45 -0.37 -8.79
C THR A 170 11.90 -1.81 -8.91
N VAL A 171 10.98 -2.73 -9.19
CA VAL A 171 11.32 -4.08 -9.61
C VAL A 171 12.06 -3.91 -10.93
N PRO A 172 13.35 -4.30 -11.04
CA PRO A 172 14.01 -4.31 -12.33
C PRO A 172 13.23 -5.29 -13.21
N GLU A 173 12.51 -4.78 -14.20
CA GLU A 173 11.84 -5.62 -15.18
C GLU A 173 12.89 -6.56 -15.81
N PRO A 174 12.56 -7.84 -16.04
CA PRO A 174 13.49 -8.81 -16.60
C PRO A 174 13.70 -8.60 -18.10
N ALA A 175 14.11 -7.41 -18.53
CA ALA A 175 14.63 -7.18 -19.87
C ALA A 175 16.03 -7.83 -20.05
N THR A 176 16.72 -8.16 -18.95
CA THR A 176 18.05 -8.81 -18.97
C THR A 176 17.99 -10.31 -19.27
N LEU A 177 16.90 -11.01 -18.95
CA LEU A 177 16.80 -12.46 -19.22
C LEU A 177 16.49 -12.79 -20.69
N PHE A 178 15.78 -11.91 -21.40
CA PHE A 178 15.52 -12.11 -22.83
C PHE A 178 16.72 -11.70 -23.71
N LEU A 179 17.50 -10.69 -23.28
CA LEU A 179 18.67 -10.23 -24.03
C LEU A 179 19.91 -11.14 -23.83
N MET A 180 20.08 -11.81 -22.68
CA MET A 180 21.12 -12.84 -22.52
C MET A 180 20.76 -14.17 -23.22
N GLY A 181 19.47 -14.51 -23.35
CA GLY A 181 19.02 -15.71 -24.06
C GLY A 181 19.20 -15.63 -25.60
N THR A 182 19.09 -14.43 -26.18
CA THR A 182 19.28 -14.22 -27.63
C THR A 182 20.74 -13.96 -28.04
N GLY A 183 21.59 -13.48 -27.12
CA GLY A 183 23.02 -13.26 -27.39
C GLY A 183 23.85 -14.53 -27.58
N LEU A 184 23.55 -15.62 -26.86
CA LEU A 184 24.31 -16.87 -26.94
C LEU A 184 24.01 -17.72 -28.19
N LEU A 185 22.84 -17.56 -28.82
CA LEU A 185 22.52 -18.22 -30.09
C LEU A 185 23.19 -17.56 -31.30
N GLY A 186 23.60 -16.29 -31.19
CA GLY A 186 24.32 -15.56 -32.23
C GLY A 186 25.83 -15.90 -32.30
N ALA A 187 26.47 -16.17 -31.17
CA ALA A 187 27.91 -16.41 -31.11
C ALA A 187 28.34 -17.81 -31.64
N GLY A 188 27.48 -18.82 -31.52
CA GLY A 188 27.79 -20.19 -32.00
C GLY A 188 27.89 -20.32 -33.54
N ARG A 189 27.24 -19.45 -34.31
CA ARG A 189 27.29 -19.47 -35.79
C ARG A 189 28.53 -18.79 -36.38
N ILE A 190 29.21 -17.92 -35.64
CA ILE A 190 30.39 -17.19 -36.14
C ILE A 190 31.66 -18.05 -35.98
N ILE A 191 31.76 -18.87 -34.93
CA ILE A 191 32.94 -19.72 -34.70
C ILE A 191 33.00 -20.89 -35.69
N ARG A 192 31.85 -21.43 -36.15
CA ARG A 192 31.84 -22.56 -37.10
C ARG A 192 32.35 -22.22 -38.51
N LYS A 193 32.40 -20.94 -38.90
CA LYS A 193 32.89 -20.51 -40.22
C LYS A 193 34.41 -20.30 -40.30
N ARG A 194 35.15 -20.39 -39.19
CA ARG A 194 36.63 -20.20 -39.20
C ARG A 194 37.47 -21.46 -39.05
N ILE A 195 36.86 -22.65 -38.89
CA ILE A 195 37.58 -23.93 -38.75
C ILE A 195 37.58 -24.73 -40.07
N GLN A 196 36.97 -24.23 -41.15
CA GLN A 196 37.02 -24.84 -42.48
C GLN A 196 37.75 -23.94 -43.50
N LYS A 197 39.01 -23.67 -43.23
CA LYS A 197 40.01 -23.39 -44.27
C LYS A 197 41.29 -24.13 -43.92
#